data_AF-A0A9P8NYJ3-F1
#
_entry.id   AF-A0A9P8NYJ3-F1
#
_cell.length_a   1.000
_cell.length_b   1.000
_cell.length_c   1.000
_cell.angle_alpha   90.00
_cell.angle_beta   90.00
_cell.angle_gamma   90.00
#
_symmetry.space_group_name_H-M   'P 1'
#
loop_
_entity.id
_entity.type
_entity.pdbx_description
1 polymer ?
#
loop_
_entity_poly.entity_id
_entity_poly.type
_entity_poly.pdbx_seq_one_letter_code
_entity_poly.pdbx_strand_id
1 'polypeptide(L)'
;MSVQKSASLDQPIEVSVPNTIASSPILPELSESVTNLQMAYLFHKKSLLTRDLFGSKLVVPSLFAVLSAMIYHRFGAYLSSYNFRNGVGAGLLNIYHSPFFIQDAFWVVLTMFFFTSLVFLALWILSNFLKYQAEEVPEHMDQYFGLDLQEYAKVSLKTKLRKLPADVKEQVDQMAATSFVVTYRETPIAFIVQQKDADKNYKITGLAVRKVYIKSEILVDLLEWAKSRVEKDARTSIDVYSFESFDIQLLQKCGFVLAKKSPLNSFFLDKLFGYSVNTYVYTPSA
;
A
#
# COMPACT_ATOMS: atom_id res chain seq x y z
N MET A 1 15.56 19.04 -23.93
CA MET A 1 14.76 18.04 -23.21
C MET A 1 15.71 17.18 -22.38
N SER A 2 15.54 17.19 -21.05
CA SER A 2 16.05 16.13 -20.17
C SER A 2 15.52 14.80 -20.69
N VAL A 3 16.38 13.80 -20.84
CA VAL A 3 15.92 12.45 -21.13
C VAL A 3 15.41 11.91 -19.80
N GLN A 4 14.09 11.87 -19.63
CA GLN A 4 13.49 11.27 -18.44
C GLN A 4 13.84 9.79 -18.42
N LYS A 5 14.33 9.31 -17.28
CA LYS A 5 14.55 7.87 -17.11
C LYS A 5 13.19 7.25 -16.83
N SER A 6 12.61 6.65 -17.87
CA SER A 6 11.49 5.74 -17.76
C SER A 6 11.99 4.45 -17.10
N ALA A 7 12.00 4.40 -15.77
CA ALA A 7 12.16 3.13 -15.07
C ALA A 7 10.80 2.46 -15.00
N SER A 8 10.51 1.57 -15.95
CA SER A 8 9.38 0.65 -15.79
C SER A 8 9.66 -0.22 -14.57
N LEU A 9 8.92 -0.01 -13.49
CA LEU A 9 9.07 -0.76 -12.23
C LEU A 9 8.70 -2.25 -12.38
N ASP A 10 8.12 -2.64 -13.53
CA ASP A 10 7.80 -4.02 -13.89
C ASP A 10 8.96 -4.75 -14.56
N GLN A 11 9.97 -4.01 -15.04
CA GLN A 11 11.15 -4.60 -15.64
C GLN A 11 12.21 -4.93 -14.57
N PRO A 12 12.91 -6.07 -14.70
CA PRO A 12 14.06 -6.37 -13.84
C PRO A 12 15.12 -5.27 -14.03
N ILE A 13 15.75 -4.87 -12.92
CA ILE A 13 16.77 -3.83 -12.95
C ILE A 13 17.90 -4.26 -13.89
N GLU A 14 18.30 -3.38 -14.81
CA GLU A 14 19.33 -3.68 -15.79
C GLU A 14 20.61 -4.20 -15.11
N VAL A 15 21.12 -5.32 -15.62
CA VAL A 15 22.31 -6.00 -15.07
C VAL A 15 23.61 -5.36 -15.59
N SER A 16 23.52 -4.61 -16.68
CA SER A 16 24.61 -3.86 -17.29
C SER A 16 25.12 -2.69 -16.42
N VAL A 17 24.26 -2.14 -15.57
CA VAL A 17 24.60 -1.00 -14.70
C VAL A 17 25.32 -1.51 -13.44
N PRO A 18 26.44 -0.89 -13.03
CA PRO A 18 27.17 -1.31 -11.83
C PRO A 18 26.30 -1.28 -10.58
N ASN A 19 26.57 -2.19 -9.63
CA ASN A 19 25.88 -2.29 -8.34
C ASN A 19 26.24 -1.10 -7.42
N THR A 20 25.76 0.08 -7.75
CA THR A 20 25.94 1.30 -6.96
C THR A 20 24.63 1.65 -6.26
N ILE A 21 24.74 1.92 -4.95
CA ILE A 21 23.69 2.58 -4.18
C ILE A 21 24.12 4.04 -4.07
N ALA A 22 23.25 4.95 -4.49
CA ALA A 22 23.49 6.38 -4.38
C ALA A 22 22.28 7.07 -3.77
N SER A 23 22.54 8.00 -2.86
CA SER A 23 21.54 8.87 -2.26
C SER A 23 21.64 10.28 -2.84
N SER A 24 20.53 10.82 -3.33
CA SER A 24 20.46 12.17 -3.86
C SER A 24 19.10 12.78 -3.57
N PRO A 25 18.93 14.11 -3.66
CA PRO A 25 17.59 14.67 -3.76
C PRO A 25 16.87 14.20 -5.03
N ILE A 26 15.56 14.41 -5.13
CA ILE A 26 14.80 14.16 -6.35
C ILE A 26 15.35 15.09 -7.44
N LEU A 27 16.01 14.50 -8.43
CA LEU A 27 16.47 15.21 -9.62
C LEU A 27 15.33 15.27 -10.65
N PRO A 28 15.30 16.30 -11.53
CA PRO A 28 14.34 16.38 -12.64
C PRO A 28 14.27 15.13 -13.52
N GLU A 29 15.39 14.41 -13.66
CA GLU A 29 15.48 13.17 -14.44
C GLU A 29 14.80 11.97 -13.75
N LEU A 30 14.59 12.04 -12.43
CA LEU A 30 13.97 11.00 -11.60
C LEU A 30 12.49 11.27 -11.33
N SER A 31 11.97 12.45 -11.65
CA SER A 31 10.59 12.88 -11.38
C SER A 31 9.52 11.85 -11.79
N GLU A 32 9.60 11.34 -13.02
CA GLU A 32 8.66 10.34 -13.53
C GLU A 32 8.76 9.03 -12.75
N SER A 33 9.99 8.54 -12.54
CA SER A 33 10.24 7.28 -11.82
C SER A 33 9.80 7.35 -10.35
N VAL A 34 10.02 8.47 -9.68
CA VAL A 34 9.61 8.71 -8.29
C VAL A 34 8.08 8.81 -8.19
N THR A 35 7.42 9.46 -9.15
CA THR A 35 5.95 9.51 -9.25
C THR A 35 5.38 8.10 -9.40
N ASN A 36 5.91 7.32 -10.34
CA ASN A 36 5.49 5.93 -10.55
C ASN A 36 5.73 5.07 -9.30
N LEU A 37 6.81 5.32 -8.56
CA LEU A 37 7.10 4.62 -7.31
C LEU A 37 6.07 4.96 -6.22
N GLN A 38 5.62 6.22 -6.12
CA GLN A 38 4.53 6.62 -5.22
C GLN A 38 3.22 5.90 -5.58
N MET A 39 2.85 5.89 -6.86
CA MET A 39 1.66 5.19 -7.34
C MET A 39 1.73 3.69 -7.01
N ALA A 40 2.86 3.05 -7.32
CA ALA A 40 3.08 1.64 -7.03
C ALA A 40 3.01 1.32 -5.54
N TYR A 41 3.50 2.22 -4.68
CA TYR A 41 3.41 2.06 -3.23
C TYR A 41 1.96 2.16 -2.73
N LEU A 42 1.14 3.06 -3.27
CA LEU A 42 -0.29 3.11 -2.97
C LEU A 42 -1.04 1.86 -3.46
N PHE A 43 -0.70 1.32 -4.64
CA PHE A 43 -1.21 0.02 -5.08
C PHE A 43 -0.77 -1.13 -4.16
N HIS A 44 0.44 -1.06 -3.61
CA HIS A 44 0.89 -2.01 -2.61
C HIS A 44 0.04 -1.92 -1.33
N LYS A 45 -0.22 -0.71 -0.83
CA LYS A 45 -1.14 -0.49 0.31
C LYS A 45 -2.53 -1.05 0.05
N LYS A 46 -3.06 -0.87 -1.16
CA LYS A 46 -4.33 -1.50 -1.57
C LYS A 46 -4.27 -3.01 -1.42
N SER A 47 -3.22 -3.65 -1.95
CA SER A 47 -3.05 -5.11 -1.85
C SER A 47 -2.94 -5.57 -0.40
N LEU A 48 -2.27 -4.81 0.48
CA LEU A 48 -2.20 -5.09 1.91
C LEU A 48 -3.58 -4.99 2.58
N LEU A 49 -4.34 -3.92 2.30
CA LEU A 49 -5.69 -3.74 2.83
C LEU A 49 -6.62 -4.87 2.36
N THR A 50 -6.60 -5.22 1.08
CA THR A 50 -7.41 -6.32 0.55
C THR A 50 -7.09 -7.62 1.28
N ARG A 51 -5.80 -7.95 1.45
CA ARG A 51 -5.36 -9.14 2.19
C ARG A 51 -5.84 -9.11 3.64
N ASP A 52 -5.74 -7.97 4.31
CA ASP A 52 -6.14 -7.82 5.72
C ASP A 52 -7.66 -7.93 5.89
N LEU A 53 -8.44 -7.35 4.97
CA LEU A 53 -9.89 -7.50 4.88
C LEU A 53 -10.31 -8.98 4.76
N PHE A 54 -9.67 -9.75 3.87
CA PHE A 54 -9.93 -11.18 3.75
C PHE A 54 -9.56 -11.96 5.00
N GLY A 55 -8.41 -11.65 5.60
CA GLY A 55 -7.95 -12.28 6.84
C GLY A 55 -8.70 -11.82 8.09
N SER A 56 -9.63 -10.88 7.96
CA SER A 56 -10.33 -10.30 9.10
C SER A 56 -11.14 -11.36 9.85
N LYS A 57 -11.17 -11.21 11.18
CA LYS A 57 -11.93 -12.08 12.09
C LYS A 57 -13.45 -12.01 11.88
N LEU A 58 -13.92 -11.11 11.03
CA LEU A 58 -15.33 -11.00 10.64
C LEU A 58 -15.61 -11.77 9.35
N VAL A 59 -14.78 -11.60 8.32
CA VAL A 59 -15.05 -12.16 6.99
C VAL A 59 -14.89 -13.68 6.98
N VAL A 60 -13.76 -14.22 7.47
CA VAL A 60 -13.50 -15.68 7.39
C VAL A 60 -14.57 -16.48 8.15
N PRO A 61 -14.91 -16.15 9.42
CA PRO A 61 -15.92 -16.92 10.14
C PRO A 61 -17.32 -16.74 9.56
N SER A 62 -17.67 -15.55 9.08
CA SER A 62 -18.97 -15.32 8.44
C SER A 62 -19.11 -16.11 7.15
N LEU A 63 -18.07 -16.12 6.31
CA LEU A 63 -18.04 -16.93 5.09
C LEU A 63 -18.17 -18.42 5.43
N PHE A 64 -17.40 -18.90 6.41
CA PHE A 64 -17.47 -20.29 6.85
C PHE A 64 -18.86 -20.66 7.40
N ALA A 65 -19.47 -19.79 8.18
CA ALA A 65 -20.81 -20.01 8.73
C ALA A 65 -21.87 -20.09 7.61
N VAL A 66 -21.83 -19.18 6.65
CA VAL A 66 -22.75 -19.16 5.49
C VAL A 66 -22.57 -20.41 4.64
N LEU A 67 -21.32 -20.78 4.30
CA LEU A 67 -21.05 -21.97 3.51
C LEU A 67 -21.49 -23.24 4.26
N SER A 68 -21.22 -23.33 5.56
CA SER A 68 -21.63 -24.46 6.40
C SER A 68 -23.16 -24.59 6.48
N ALA A 69 -23.87 -23.47 6.61
CA ALA A 69 -25.33 -23.45 6.60
C ALA A 69 -25.90 -23.92 5.25
N MET A 70 -25.29 -23.51 4.13
CA MET A 70 -25.69 -23.97 2.79
C MET A 70 -25.44 -25.46 2.59
N ILE A 71 -24.26 -25.96 2.99
CA ILE A 71 -23.92 -27.39 2.98
C ILE A 71 -24.96 -28.16 3.79
N TYR A 72 -25.22 -27.72 5.03
CA TYR A 72 -26.15 -28.41 5.91
C TYR A 72 -27.57 -28.43 5.35
N HIS A 73 -28.04 -27.30 4.78
CA HIS A 73 -29.37 -27.23 4.19
C HIS A 73 -29.56 -28.18 3.01
N ARG A 74 -28.54 -28.34 2.15
CA ARG A 74 -28.61 -29.21 0.97
C ARG A 74 -28.26 -30.67 1.27
N PHE A 75 -27.24 -30.92 2.07
CA PHE A 75 -26.75 -32.27 2.35
C PHE A 75 -27.31 -32.89 3.62
N GLY A 76 -27.91 -32.12 4.53
CA GLY A 76 -28.43 -32.61 5.80
C GLY A 76 -29.46 -33.74 5.64
N ALA A 77 -30.30 -33.66 4.61
CA ALA A 77 -31.28 -34.71 4.31
C ALA A 77 -30.63 -36.04 3.87
N TYR A 78 -29.50 -35.97 3.15
CA TYR A 78 -28.74 -37.14 2.72
C TYR A 78 -28.03 -37.82 3.90
N LEU A 79 -27.68 -37.06 4.94
CA LEU A 79 -27.07 -37.54 6.18
C LEU A 79 -28.07 -38.08 7.21
N SER A 80 -29.31 -38.35 6.79
CA SER A 80 -30.35 -38.87 7.67
C SER A 80 -30.09 -40.33 8.10
N SER A 81 -30.62 -40.70 9.28
CA SER A 81 -30.53 -42.07 9.82
C SER A 81 -31.12 -43.14 8.89
N TYR A 82 -31.99 -42.75 7.96
CA TYR A 82 -32.56 -43.64 6.94
C TYR A 82 -31.49 -44.17 5.97
N ASN A 83 -30.62 -43.29 5.46
CA ASN A 83 -29.58 -43.69 4.50
C ASN A 83 -28.46 -44.50 5.18
N PHE A 84 -28.21 -44.28 6.47
CA PHE A 84 -27.15 -44.94 7.24
C PHE A 84 -27.61 -46.14 8.07
N ARG A 85 -28.88 -46.56 7.91
CA ARG A 85 -29.48 -47.66 8.69
C ARG A 85 -28.71 -48.98 8.58
N ASN A 86 -28.10 -49.25 7.41
CA ASN A 86 -27.38 -50.48 7.11
C ASN A 86 -25.86 -50.35 7.29
N GLY A 87 -25.40 -49.31 8.01
CA GLY A 87 -23.99 -49.02 8.25
C GLY A 87 -23.41 -47.96 7.30
N VAL A 88 -22.24 -47.44 7.66
CA VAL A 88 -21.61 -46.27 6.99
C VAL A 88 -21.25 -46.55 5.54
N GLY A 89 -20.71 -47.74 5.24
CA GLY A 89 -20.32 -48.11 3.86
C GLY A 89 -21.52 -48.22 2.91
N ALA A 90 -22.63 -48.82 3.36
CA ALA A 90 -23.84 -48.95 2.56
C ALA A 90 -24.54 -47.59 2.35
N GLY A 91 -24.53 -46.73 3.37
CA GLY A 91 -25.10 -45.38 3.26
C GLY A 91 -24.33 -44.49 2.27
N LEU A 92 -23.00 -44.50 2.32
CA LEU A 92 -22.18 -43.76 1.35
C LEU A 92 -22.36 -44.26 -0.09
N LEU A 93 -22.49 -45.57 -0.29
CA LEU A 93 -22.72 -46.16 -1.61
C LEU A 93 -24.09 -45.78 -2.18
N ASN A 94 -25.14 -45.76 -1.34
CA ASN A 94 -26.48 -45.29 -1.72
C ASN A 94 -26.49 -43.79 -2.09
N ILE A 95 -25.74 -42.98 -1.37
CA ILE A 95 -25.62 -41.53 -1.64
C ILE A 95 -24.87 -41.31 -2.95
N TYR A 96 -23.75 -42.01 -3.17
CA TYR A 96 -22.92 -41.86 -4.37
C TYR A 96 -23.66 -42.28 -5.65
N HIS A 97 -24.49 -43.32 -5.59
CA HIS A 97 -25.29 -43.75 -6.73
C HIS A 97 -26.58 -42.94 -6.94
N SER A 98 -26.90 -42.00 -6.06
CA SER A 98 -28.06 -41.13 -6.21
C SER A 98 -27.75 -40.00 -7.22
N PRO A 99 -28.46 -39.94 -8.37
CA PRO A 99 -28.25 -38.86 -9.34
C PRO A 99 -28.60 -37.48 -8.76
N PHE A 100 -29.55 -37.42 -7.81
CA PHE A 100 -29.92 -36.20 -7.09
C PHE A 100 -28.78 -35.69 -6.21
N PHE A 101 -28.02 -36.59 -5.56
CA PHE A 101 -26.88 -36.20 -4.75
C PHE A 101 -25.76 -35.58 -5.60
N ILE A 102 -25.47 -36.16 -6.77
CA ILE A 102 -24.44 -35.63 -7.69
C ILE A 102 -24.85 -34.24 -8.19
N GLN A 103 -26.12 -34.06 -8.57
CA GLN A 103 -26.65 -32.77 -9.00
C GLN A 103 -26.58 -31.72 -7.88
N ASP A 104 -27.01 -32.07 -6.67
CA ASP A 104 -26.96 -31.18 -5.51
C ASP A 104 -25.51 -30.83 -5.14
N ALA A 105 -24.59 -31.79 -5.25
CA ALA A 105 -23.18 -31.55 -5.00
C ALA A 105 -22.56 -30.57 -6.00
N PHE A 106 -22.85 -30.74 -7.28
CA PHE A 106 -22.45 -29.77 -8.30
C PHE A 106 -23.02 -28.37 -8.01
N TRP A 107 -24.29 -28.30 -7.61
CA TRP A 107 -24.97 -27.03 -7.31
C TRP A 107 -24.38 -26.32 -6.09
N VAL A 108 -24.07 -27.08 -5.04
CA VAL A 108 -23.39 -26.57 -3.83
C VAL A 108 -22.02 -26.03 -4.20
N VAL A 109 -21.20 -26.78 -4.94
CA VAL A 109 -19.87 -26.31 -5.37
C VAL A 109 -19.97 -25.01 -6.18
N LEU A 110 -20.87 -24.96 -7.17
CA LEU A 110 -21.06 -23.76 -7.98
C LEU A 110 -21.49 -22.55 -7.14
N THR A 111 -22.39 -22.78 -6.19
CA THR A 111 -22.91 -21.75 -5.29
C THR A 111 -21.81 -21.27 -4.32
N MET A 112 -20.97 -22.17 -3.81
CA MET A 112 -19.80 -21.80 -3.01
C MET A 112 -18.85 -20.88 -3.79
N PHE A 113 -18.54 -21.24 -5.04
CA PHE A 113 -17.71 -20.40 -5.90
C PHE A 113 -18.36 -19.04 -6.15
N PHE A 114 -19.67 -19.00 -6.39
CA PHE A 114 -20.40 -17.76 -6.61
C PHE A 114 -20.37 -16.84 -5.38
N PHE A 115 -20.73 -17.35 -4.20
CA PHE A 115 -20.72 -16.57 -2.96
C PHE A 115 -19.32 -16.12 -2.57
N THR A 116 -18.32 -16.99 -2.72
CA THR A 116 -16.93 -16.64 -2.49
C THR A 116 -16.53 -15.51 -3.44
N SER A 117 -16.81 -15.63 -4.74
CA SER A 117 -16.50 -14.59 -5.72
C SER A 117 -17.20 -13.26 -5.42
N LEU A 118 -18.45 -13.30 -4.97
CA LEU A 118 -19.21 -12.10 -4.59
C LEU A 118 -18.58 -11.38 -3.39
N VAL A 119 -18.20 -12.14 -2.35
CA VAL A 119 -17.48 -11.58 -1.19
C VAL A 119 -16.13 -11.01 -1.65
N PHE A 120 -15.42 -11.72 -2.53
CA PHE A 120 -14.14 -11.25 -3.05
C PHE A 120 -14.28 -9.94 -3.81
N LEU A 121 -15.28 -9.84 -4.68
CA LEU A 121 -15.60 -8.64 -5.43
C LEU A 121 -15.97 -7.48 -4.51
N ALA A 122 -16.82 -7.72 -3.50
CA ALA A 122 -17.21 -6.69 -2.54
C ALA A 122 -15.99 -6.12 -1.81
N LEU A 123 -15.12 -6.98 -1.26
CA LEU A 123 -13.90 -6.54 -0.57
C LEU A 123 -12.92 -5.82 -1.50
N TRP A 124 -12.81 -6.27 -2.76
CA TRP A 124 -12.01 -5.58 -3.76
C TRP A 124 -12.54 -4.16 -4.02
N ILE A 125 -13.85 -3.99 -4.17
CA ILE A 125 -14.49 -2.66 -4.33
C ILE A 125 -14.23 -1.77 -3.12
N LEU A 126 -14.35 -2.31 -1.89
CA LEU A 126 -14.06 -1.55 -0.67
C LEU A 126 -12.63 -0.99 -0.64
N SER A 127 -11.67 -1.72 -1.23
CA SER A 127 -10.26 -1.30 -1.29
C SER A 127 -9.95 -0.32 -2.45
N ASN A 128 -10.89 -0.03 -3.35
CA ASN A 128 -10.62 0.76 -4.56
C ASN A 128 -10.31 2.23 -4.29
N PHE A 129 -10.65 2.80 -3.13
CA PHE A 129 -10.29 4.18 -2.82
C PHE A 129 -8.77 4.42 -2.91
N LEU A 130 -7.95 3.44 -2.52
CA LEU A 130 -6.49 3.51 -2.65
C LEU A 130 -6.02 3.43 -4.10
N LYS A 131 -6.80 2.78 -4.98
CA LYS A 131 -6.54 2.79 -6.43
C LYS A 131 -6.81 4.19 -6.98
N TYR A 132 -7.94 4.81 -6.63
CA TYR A 132 -8.24 6.18 -7.08
C TYR A 132 -7.19 7.18 -6.57
N GLN A 133 -6.81 7.09 -5.29
CA GLN A 133 -5.71 7.90 -4.76
C GLN A 133 -4.38 7.69 -5.50
N ALA A 134 -4.10 6.46 -5.95
CA ALA A 134 -2.90 6.17 -6.75
C ALA A 134 -2.98 6.77 -8.16
N GLU A 135 -4.15 6.68 -8.81
CA GLU A 135 -4.38 7.23 -10.14
C GLU A 135 -4.41 8.77 -10.15
N GLU A 136 -4.78 9.41 -9.03
CA GLU A 136 -4.79 10.86 -8.83
C GLU A 136 -3.42 11.46 -8.45
N VAL A 137 -2.39 10.64 -8.14
CA VAL A 137 -1.04 11.14 -7.80
C VAL A 137 -0.49 12.10 -8.87
N PRO A 138 -0.60 11.83 -10.18
CA PRO A 138 -0.09 12.74 -11.20
C PRO A 138 -0.84 14.08 -11.28
N GLU A 139 -2.08 14.14 -10.79
CA GLU A 139 -2.91 15.36 -10.76
C GLU A 139 -2.68 16.20 -9.49
N HIS A 140 -2.21 15.57 -8.41
CA HIS A 140 -1.97 16.18 -7.10
C HIS A 140 -0.51 16.07 -6.64
N MET A 141 0.43 16.25 -7.57
CA MET A 141 1.87 16.12 -7.28
C MET A 141 2.36 17.12 -6.23
N ASP A 142 1.78 18.32 -6.19
CA ASP A 142 2.05 19.35 -5.20
C ASP A 142 1.81 18.86 -3.76
N GLN A 143 0.74 18.09 -3.53
CA GLN A 143 0.41 17.55 -2.20
C GLN A 143 1.44 16.54 -1.72
N TYR A 144 1.97 15.70 -2.60
CA TYR A 144 2.95 14.66 -2.25
C TYR A 144 4.39 15.20 -2.21
N PHE A 145 4.76 16.03 -3.19
CA PHE A 145 6.14 16.43 -3.48
C PHE A 145 6.43 17.90 -3.12
N GLY A 146 5.41 18.73 -2.99
CA GLY A 146 5.54 20.16 -2.64
C GLY A 146 5.67 21.08 -3.85
N LEU A 147 5.69 20.50 -5.05
CA LEU A 147 5.67 21.18 -6.35
C LEU A 147 5.21 20.20 -7.43
N ASP A 148 4.90 20.74 -8.62
CA ASP A 148 4.54 19.92 -9.78
C ASP A 148 5.80 19.28 -10.41
N LEU A 149 5.91 17.95 -10.27
CA LEU A 149 7.04 17.20 -10.83
C LEU A 149 7.03 17.14 -12.36
N GLN A 150 5.88 17.33 -13.03
CA GLN A 150 5.82 17.38 -14.49
C GLN A 150 6.50 18.65 -15.03
N GLU A 151 6.27 19.78 -14.37
CA GLU A 151 6.94 21.03 -14.68
C GLU A 151 8.43 20.95 -14.34
N TYR A 152 8.75 20.42 -13.15
CA TYR A 152 10.12 20.20 -12.71
C TYR A 152 10.90 19.30 -13.67
N ALA A 153 10.27 18.25 -14.21
CA ALA A 153 10.94 17.31 -15.12
C ALA A 153 11.30 17.93 -16.48
N LYS A 154 10.64 19.03 -16.90
CA LYS A 154 10.99 19.76 -18.13
C LYS A 154 12.30 20.52 -18.00
N VAL A 155 12.79 20.73 -16.77
CA VAL A 155 14.07 21.36 -16.49
C VAL A 155 15.21 20.45 -16.94
N SER A 156 15.90 20.86 -18.00
CA SER A 156 17.07 20.14 -18.50
C SER A 156 18.32 20.44 -17.65
N LEU A 157 18.73 19.50 -16.80
CA LEU A 157 19.99 19.56 -16.05
C LEU A 157 21.27 19.46 -16.92
N LYS A 158 21.17 19.31 -18.25
CA LYS A 158 22.35 19.27 -19.14
C LYS A 158 23.19 20.55 -19.14
N THR A 159 22.65 21.66 -18.63
CA THR A 159 23.39 22.91 -18.50
C THR A 159 23.82 23.08 -17.05
N LYS A 160 25.14 23.14 -16.81
CA LYS A 160 25.76 23.40 -15.49
C LYS A 160 24.90 24.35 -14.64
N LEU A 161 24.60 23.98 -13.39
CA LEU A 161 23.79 24.70 -12.38
C LEU A 161 23.98 26.24 -12.30
N ARG A 162 25.11 26.75 -12.81
CA ARG A 162 25.43 28.19 -12.91
C ARG A 162 24.63 29.00 -13.95
N LYS A 163 23.90 28.37 -14.88
CA LYS A 163 23.14 29.08 -15.95
C LYS A 163 21.65 28.74 -15.99
N LEU A 164 21.08 28.31 -14.87
CA LEU A 164 19.65 28.08 -14.75
C LEU A 164 18.92 29.42 -14.47
N PRO A 165 17.70 29.63 -14.99
CA PRO A 165 16.83 30.72 -14.56
C PRO A 165 16.63 30.68 -13.04
N ALA A 166 16.44 31.84 -12.40
CA ALA A 166 16.32 31.95 -10.95
C ALA A 166 15.22 31.03 -10.39
N ASP A 167 14.07 31.00 -11.05
CA ASP A 167 12.89 30.21 -10.68
C ASP A 167 13.19 28.69 -10.66
N VAL A 168 14.00 28.22 -11.61
CA VAL A 168 14.38 26.80 -11.70
C VAL A 168 15.39 26.43 -10.62
N LYS A 169 16.28 27.36 -10.29
CA LYS A 169 17.24 27.16 -9.21
C LYS A 169 16.52 27.05 -7.86
N GLU A 170 15.49 27.88 -7.63
CA GLU A 170 14.66 27.81 -6.45
C GLU A 170 13.93 26.47 -6.32
N GLN A 171 13.36 25.94 -7.40
CA GLN A 171 12.73 24.61 -7.40
C GLN A 171 13.71 23.48 -7.07
N VAL A 172 14.94 23.54 -7.61
CA VAL A 172 15.99 22.54 -7.32
C VAL A 172 16.46 22.65 -5.87
N ASP A 173 16.66 23.87 -5.37
CA ASP A 173 17.07 24.12 -3.99
C ASP A 173 15.97 23.69 -3.00
N GLN A 174 14.69 23.92 -3.33
CA GLN A 174 13.54 23.45 -2.57
C GLN A 174 13.53 21.91 -2.52
N MET A 175 13.66 21.24 -3.66
CA MET A 175 13.73 19.76 -3.71
C MET A 175 14.92 19.20 -2.95
N ALA A 176 16.07 19.86 -2.99
CA ALA A 176 17.24 19.48 -2.20
C ALA A 176 16.99 19.58 -0.68
N ALA A 177 16.16 20.53 -0.26
CA ALA A 177 15.78 20.75 1.13
C ALA A 177 14.64 19.83 1.60
N THR A 178 13.71 19.43 0.73
CA THR A 178 12.52 18.68 1.12
C THR A 178 12.56 17.20 0.79
N SER A 179 13.43 16.76 -0.13
CA SER A 179 13.40 15.39 -0.65
C SER A 179 14.70 14.61 -0.48
N PHE A 180 14.55 13.29 -0.43
CA PHE A 180 15.66 12.34 -0.43
C PHE A 180 15.26 11.05 -1.13
N VAL A 181 16.10 10.61 -2.04
CA VAL A 181 15.90 9.43 -2.88
C VAL A 181 17.10 8.51 -2.71
N VAL A 182 16.81 7.23 -2.55
CA VAL A 182 17.78 6.15 -2.64
C VAL A 182 17.63 5.50 -4.00
N THR A 183 18.72 5.51 -4.77
CA THR A 183 18.81 4.89 -6.08
C THR A 183 19.71 3.65 -6.00
N TYR A 184 19.30 2.59 -6.70
CA TYR A 184 20.12 1.40 -6.90
C TYR A 184 20.19 1.12 -8.40
N ARG A 185 21.41 1.02 -8.93
CA ARG A 185 21.65 0.89 -10.39
C ARG A 185 20.87 1.93 -11.19
N GLU A 186 20.97 3.20 -10.76
CA GLU A 186 20.30 4.35 -11.37
C GLU A 186 18.76 4.34 -11.35
N THR A 187 18.13 3.36 -10.70
CA THR A 187 16.68 3.28 -10.52
C THR A 187 16.32 3.71 -9.10
N PRO A 188 15.35 4.62 -8.88
CA PRO A 188 14.90 4.95 -7.54
C PRO A 188 14.21 3.73 -6.92
N ILE A 189 14.71 3.30 -5.77
CA ILE A 189 14.15 2.17 -5.01
C ILE A 189 13.32 2.63 -3.82
N ALA A 190 13.62 3.83 -3.31
CA ALA A 190 12.94 4.41 -2.17
C ALA A 190 13.06 5.93 -2.20
N PHE A 191 12.07 6.63 -1.67
CA PHE A 191 12.16 8.08 -1.48
C PHE A 191 11.33 8.54 -0.28
N ILE A 192 11.68 9.72 0.22
CA ILE A 192 10.93 10.45 1.23
C ILE A 192 10.89 11.94 0.88
N VAL A 193 9.75 12.57 1.16
CA VAL A 193 9.53 14.01 1.04
C VAL A 193 8.95 14.52 2.34
N GLN A 194 9.57 15.57 2.87
CA GLN A 194 9.19 16.24 4.09
C GLN A 194 8.94 17.73 3.78
N GLN A 195 7.70 18.17 4.02
CA GLN A 195 7.29 19.55 3.83
C GLN A 195 7.21 20.28 5.17
N LYS A 196 7.52 21.58 5.18
CA LYS A 196 7.38 22.43 6.37
C LYS A 196 5.98 23.01 6.40
N ASP A 197 5.29 22.79 7.51
CA ASP A 197 4.00 23.39 7.84
C ASP A 197 4.21 24.81 8.41
N ALA A 198 3.16 25.63 8.44
CA ALA A 198 3.22 27.03 8.86
C ALA A 198 3.80 27.23 10.27
N ASP A 199 3.55 26.27 11.17
CA ASP A 199 3.96 26.30 12.58
C ASP A 199 5.38 25.74 12.84
N LYS A 200 6.29 25.82 11.87
CA LYS A 200 7.63 25.19 11.90
C LYS A 200 7.63 23.67 12.07
N ASN A 201 6.46 23.04 12.05
CA ASN A 201 6.32 21.59 12.07
C ASN A 201 6.66 21.03 10.68
N TYR A 202 7.00 19.76 10.63
CA TYR A 202 7.27 19.06 9.39
C TYR A 202 6.22 17.96 9.19
N LYS A 203 5.80 17.75 7.95
CA LYS A 203 4.93 16.63 7.57
C LYS A 203 5.61 15.83 6.47
N ILE A 204 5.72 14.52 6.68
CA ILE A 204 6.15 13.58 5.64
C ILE A 204 4.94 13.37 4.73
N THR A 205 4.98 13.97 3.55
CA THR A 205 3.89 13.95 2.56
C THR A 205 4.07 12.86 1.52
N GLY A 206 5.32 12.57 1.15
CA GLY A 206 5.69 11.53 0.22
C GLY A 206 6.60 10.52 0.89
N LEU A 207 6.29 9.25 0.76
CA LEU A 207 7.12 8.15 1.25
C LEU A 207 6.77 6.92 0.44
N ALA A 208 7.77 6.33 -0.21
CA ALA A 208 7.58 5.07 -0.90
C ALA A 208 8.86 4.23 -0.87
N VAL A 209 8.67 2.92 -0.78
CA VAL A 209 9.73 1.93 -0.91
C VAL A 209 9.24 0.85 -1.85
N ARG A 210 10.06 0.45 -2.82
CA ARG A 210 9.73 -0.63 -3.75
C ARG A 210 9.57 -1.93 -2.98
N LYS A 211 8.50 -2.68 -3.28
CA LYS A 211 8.06 -3.89 -2.55
C LYS A 211 9.18 -4.88 -2.19
N VAL A 212 10.13 -5.09 -3.10
CA VAL A 212 11.24 -6.03 -2.92
C VAL A 212 12.20 -5.60 -1.80
N TYR A 213 12.31 -4.30 -1.53
CA TYR A 213 13.23 -3.71 -0.57
C TYR A 213 12.60 -3.32 0.77
N ILE A 214 11.30 -3.58 0.96
CA ILE A 214 10.59 -3.27 2.22
C ILE A 214 11.26 -3.96 3.43
N LYS A 215 11.76 -5.19 3.23
CA LYS A 215 12.45 -5.95 4.28
C LYS A 215 13.90 -5.51 4.53
N SER A 216 14.46 -4.66 3.68
CA SER A 216 15.86 -4.23 3.75
C SER A 216 16.07 -3.04 4.70
N GLU A 217 15.08 -2.71 5.53
CA GLU A 217 15.10 -1.61 6.52
C GLU A 217 15.45 -0.22 5.96
N ILE A 218 15.44 -0.03 4.63
CA ILE A 218 15.66 1.28 3.96
C ILE A 218 14.69 2.35 4.48
N LEU A 219 13.48 1.94 4.89
CA LEU A 219 12.52 2.83 5.52
C LEU A 219 13.08 3.50 6.79
N VAL A 220 13.87 2.78 7.58
CA VAL A 220 14.52 3.30 8.78
C VAL A 220 15.49 4.41 8.40
N ASP A 221 16.35 4.18 7.40
CA ASP A 221 17.30 5.19 6.91
C ASP A 221 16.57 6.46 6.41
N LEU A 222 15.45 6.29 5.70
CA LEU A 222 14.61 7.42 5.26
C LEU A 222 14.02 8.19 6.45
N LEU A 223 13.54 7.48 7.47
CA LEU A 223 12.97 8.09 8.67
C LEU A 223 14.05 8.79 9.51
N GLU A 224 15.25 8.22 9.62
CA GLU A 224 16.39 8.86 10.27
C GLU A 224 16.81 10.13 9.55
N TRP A 225 16.84 10.11 8.21
CA TRP A 225 17.06 11.31 7.42
C TRP A 225 16.02 12.39 7.74
N ALA A 226 14.73 12.04 7.78
CA ALA A 226 13.67 13.01 8.10
C ALA A 226 13.79 13.56 9.53
N LYS A 227 14.21 12.73 10.50
CA LYS A 227 14.49 13.14 11.88
C LYS A 227 15.66 14.10 11.96
N SER A 228 16.72 13.86 11.21
CA SER A 228 17.94 14.69 11.23
C SER A 228 17.71 16.14 10.79
N ARG A 229 16.61 16.40 10.05
CA ARG A 229 16.21 17.73 9.58
C ARG A 229 15.26 18.47 10.51
N VAL A 230 14.79 17.83 11.58
CA VAL A 230 13.87 18.47 12.52
C VAL A 230 14.66 19.37 13.48
N GLU A 231 14.30 20.66 13.51
CA GLU A 231 14.83 21.63 14.47
C GLU A 231 14.45 21.24 15.92
N LYS A 232 15.23 21.64 16.93
CA LYS A 232 15.05 21.21 18.35
C LYS A 232 13.65 21.46 18.95
N ASP A 233 12.91 22.44 18.44
CA ASP A 233 11.55 22.79 18.90
C ASP A 233 10.45 22.40 17.90
N ALA A 234 10.82 21.73 16.80
CA ALA A 234 9.90 21.28 15.78
C ALA A 234 9.51 19.81 15.99
N ARG A 235 8.37 19.42 15.43
CA ARG A 235 7.95 18.02 15.34
C ARG A 235 7.81 17.62 13.88
N THR A 236 8.06 16.34 13.58
CA THR A 236 7.72 15.76 12.27
C THR A 236 6.59 14.76 12.41
N SER A 237 5.60 14.85 11.54
CA SER A 237 4.43 13.95 11.53
C SER A 237 4.38 13.11 10.26
N ILE A 238 3.79 11.92 10.36
CA ILE A 238 3.51 11.03 9.25
C ILE A 238 2.16 10.35 9.46
N ASP A 239 1.37 10.29 8.40
CA ASP A 239 0.07 9.61 8.39
C ASP A 239 0.24 8.20 7.83
N VAL A 240 -0.16 7.19 8.61
CA VAL A 240 -0.05 5.76 8.25
C VAL A 240 -1.39 5.08 8.53
N TYR A 241 -1.82 4.18 7.65
CA TYR A 241 -3.06 3.44 7.86
C TYR A 241 -2.90 2.37 8.94
N SER A 242 -3.97 2.11 9.70
CA SER A 242 -3.91 1.16 10.83
C SER A 242 -3.63 -0.29 10.44
N PHE A 243 -3.84 -0.68 9.18
CA PHE A 243 -3.51 -2.01 8.65
C PHE A 243 -2.03 -2.18 8.28
N GLU A 244 -1.24 -1.10 8.25
CA GLU A 244 0.19 -1.12 7.89
C GLU A 244 1.05 -1.51 9.10
N SER A 245 0.81 -2.72 9.63
CA SER A 245 1.45 -3.20 10.86
C SER A 245 2.98 -3.17 10.83
N PHE A 246 3.60 -3.45 9.68
CA PHE A 246 5.05 -3.40 9.51
C PHE A 246 5.59 -1.96 9.63
N ASP A 247 4.97 -1.02 8.92
CA ASP A 247 5.37 0.39 8.92
C ASP A 247 5.16 1.01 10.30
N ILE A 248 4.05 0.66 10.98
CA ILE A 248 3.78 1.07 12.36
C ILE A 248 4.87 0.60 13.32
N GLN A 249 5.30 -0.68 13.22
CA GLN A 249 6.37 -1.21 14.07
C GLN A 249 7.69 -0.50 13.81
N LEU A 250 8.02 -0.21 12.55
CA LEU A 250 9.23 0.54 12.20
C LEU A 250 9.18 1.97 12.72
N LEU A 251 8.05 2.67 12.60
CA LEU A 251 7.88 4.01 13.15
C LEU A 251 8.08 4.04 14.66
N GLN A 252 7.48 3.09 15.38
CA GLN A 252 7.65 2.95 16.83
C GLN A 252 9.12 2.69 17.21
N LYS A 253 9.82 1.81 16.47
CA LYS A 253 11.26 1.58 16.65
C LYS A 253 12.09 2.85 16.41
N CYS A 254 11.69 3.67 15.44
CA CYS A 254 12.36 4.94 15.13
C CYS A 254 12.04 6.07 16.12
N GLY A 255 11.19 5.82 17.13
CA GLY A 255 10.83 6.79 18.18
C GLY A 255 9.62 7.66 17.84
N PHE A 256 8.85 7.32 16.79
CA PHE A 256 7.59 8.00 16.53
C PHE A 256 6.49 7.49 17.47
N VAL A 257 5.71 8.42 18.01
CA VAL A 257 4.61 8.14 18.94
C VAL A 257 3.29 8.47 18.26
N LEU A 258 2.27 7.66 18.51
CA LEU A 258 0.92 7.91 18.01
C LEU A 258 0.34 9.18 18.65
N ALA A 259 0.00 10.19 17.85
CA ALA A 259 -0.58 11.44 18.32
C ALA A 259 -2.10 11.52 18.09
N LYS A 260 -2.58 11.04 16.93
CA LYS A 260 -4.00 11.14 16.55
C LYS A 260 -4.45 9.92 15.77
N LYS A 261 -5.70 9.52 15.98
CA LYS A 261 -6.42 8.58 15.10
C LYS A 261 -7.56 9.31 14.42
N SER A 262 -7.60 9.26 13.10
CA SER A 262 -8.65 9.85 12.27
C SER A 262 -9.44 8.74 11.58
N PRO A 263 -10.78 8.78 11.59
CA PRO A 263 -11.58 7.76 10.90
C PRO A 263 -11.34 7.84 9.40
N LEU A 264 -11.47 6.71 8.70
CA LEU A 264 -11.51 6.69 7.25
C LEU A 264 -12.83 7.28 6.74
N ASN A 265 -12.82 7.93 5.58
CA ASN A 265 -14.01 8.44 4.89
C ASN A 265 -14.95 7.34 4.36
N SER A 266 -14.80 6.08 4.82
CA SER A 266 -15.62 4.95 4.46
C SER A 266 -16.25 4.35 5.71
N PHE A 267 -17.58 4.44 5.80
CA PHE A 267 -18.36 3.92 6.92
C PHE A 267 -18.06 2.44 7.20
N PHE A 268 -17.95 1.62 6.16
CA PHE A 268 -17.67 0.19 6.31
C PHE A 268 -16.26 -0.08 6.84
N LEU A 269 -15.24 0.61 6.32
CA LEU A 269 -13.87 0.40 6.75
C LEU A 269 -13.64 0.87 8.20
N ASP A 270 -14.24 2.00 8.59
CA ASP A 270 -14.13 2.53 9.95
C ASP A 270 -14.98 1.71 10.94
N LYS A 271 -16.29 1.58 10.73
CA LYS A 271 -17.20 0.99 11.72
C LYS A 271 -17.18 -0.53 11.76
N LEU A 272 -17.06 -1.19 10.61
CA LEU A 272 -17.13 -2.65 10.54
C LEU A 272 -15.75 -3.26 10.80
N PHE A 273 -14.70 -2.69 10.21
CA PHE A 273 -13.35 -3.24 10.28
C PHE A 273 -12.40 -2.50 11.23
N GLY A 274 -12.77 -1.31 11.73
CA GLY A 274 -11.93 -0.55 12.66
C GLY A 274 -10.71 0.10 12.02
N TYR A 275 -10.69 0.28 10.70
CA TYR A 275 -9.56 0.89 10.01
C TYR A 275 -9.59 2.42 10.17
N SER A 276 -8.43 2.99 10.46
CA SER A 276 -8.24 4.42 10.67
C SER A 276 -6.90 4.90 10.10
N VAL A 277 -6.79 6.20 9.89
CA VAL A 277 -5.53 6.88 9.58
C VAL A 277 -4.92 7.32 10.91
N ASN A 278 -3.73 6.80 11.21
CA ASN A 278 -2.99 7.08 12.42
C ASN A 278 -1.88 8.09 12.11
N THR A 279 -1.91 9.24 12.79
CA THR A 279 -0.84 10.23 12.71
C THR A 279 0.19 9.93 13.78
N TYR A 280 1.40 9.61 13.35
CA TYR A 280 2.57 9.39 14.19
C TYR A 280 3.45 10.63 14.19
N VAL A 281 3.98 11.01 15.35
CA VAL A 281 4.76 12.23 15.54
C VAL A 281 6.09 11.88 16.21
N TYR A 282 7.16 12.49 15.72
CA TYR A 282 8.46 12.50 16.37
C TYR A 282 8.78 13.92 16.84
N THR A 283 9.23 14.01 18.09
CA THR A 283 9.74 15.23 18.71
C THR A 283 11.19 14.95 19.14
N PRO A 284 12.16 15.77 18.71
CA PRO A 284 13.53 15.64 19.19
C PRO A 284 13.56 15.74 20.71
N SER A 285 14.18 14.77 21.38
CA SER A 285 14.50 14.90 22.81
C SER A 285 15.45 16.09 22.99
N ALA A 286 15.09 17.00 23.91
CA ALA A 286 15.88 18.17 24.27
C ALA A 286 17.28 17.80 24.81
#